data_AF-A0A438GHT6-F1
#
_entry.id   AF-A0A438GHT6-F1
#
_cell.length_a   1.000
_cell.length_b   1.000
_cell.length_c   1.000
_cell.angle_alpha   90.00
_cell.angle_beta   90.00
_cell.angle_gamma   90.00
#
_symmetry.space_group_name_H-M   'P 1'
#
loop_
_entity.id
_entity.type
_entity.pdbx_description
1 polymer ?
#
loop_
_entity_poly.entity_id
_entity_poly.type
_entity_poly.pdbx_seq_one_letter_code
_entity_poly.pdbx_strand_id
1 'polypeptide(L)'
;MCVFYLDKEIWDAVNETYSKLRDMTQIFEIKTRVSATRQDNHSVTKYANILKSQWQELDHYQCLKMMRSEDAALLKRFVEKEKIFKFIPGLNVEYDQKQSQVLGKDELPSFNETIFMI
;
A
#
# COMPACT_ATOMS: atom_id res chain seq x y z
N MET A 1 8.92 44.85 -9.60
CA MET A 1 8.36 43.61 -10.19
C MET A 1 9.07 42.35 -9.67
N CYS A 2 10.40 42.35 -9.48
CA CYS A 2 11.14 41.18 -8.95
C CYS A 2 10.86 40.82 -7.48
N VAL A 3 10.54 41.79 -6.60
CA VAL A 3 10.27 41.52 -5.17
C VAL A 3 9.02 40.65 -4.97
N PHE A 4 7.97 40.89 -5.75
CA PHE A 4 6.74 40.06 -5.72
C PHE A 4 6.94 38.65 -6.28
N TYR A 5 7.89 38.46 -7.20
CA TYR A 5 8.23 37.13 -7.73
C TYR A 5 9.02 36.31 -6.71
N LEU A 6 9.95 36.94 -5.99
CA LEU A 6 10.73 36.30 -4.93
C LEU A 6 9.85 35.85 -3.75
N ASP A 7 8.88 36.66 -3.33
CA ASP A 7 7.91 36.29 -2.29
C ASP A 7 7.06 35.08 -2.69
N LYS A 8 6.65 35.01 -3.96
CA LYS A 8 5.86 33.89 -4.48
C LYS A 8 6.69 32.61 -4.55
N GLU A 9 7.93 32.67 -5.03
CA GLU A 9 8.82 31.51 -5.11
C GLU A 9 9.15 30.95 -3.71
N ILE A 10 9.40 31.83 -2.74
CA ILE A 10 9.60 31.41 -1.34
C ILE A 10 8.33 30.76 -0.78
N TRP A 11 7.16 31.35 -1.03
CA TRP A 11 5.89 30.80 -0.56
C TRP A 11 5.58 29.44 -1.18
N ASP A 12 5.79 29.28 -2.48
CA ASP A 12 5.59 28.03 -3.21
C ASP A 12 6.55 26.95 -2.69
N ALA A 13 7.83 27.28 -2.45
CA ALA A 13 8.82 26.35 -1.90
C ALA A 13 8.50 25.91 -0.46
N VAL A 14 8.04 26.85 0.39
CA VAL A 14 7.61 26.54 1.77
C VAL A 14 6.38 25.65 1.76
N ASN A 15 5.39 25.97 0.92
CA ASN A 15 4.17 25.18 0.79
C ASN A 15 4.43 23.78 0.24
N GLU A 16 5.31 23.65 -0.76
CA GLU A 16 5.74 22.36 -1.31
C GLU A 16 6.46 21.52 -0.23
N THR A 17 7.38 22.12 0.51
CA THR A 17 8.13 21.43 1.58
C THR A 17 7.18 20.96 2.68
N TYR A 18 6.27 21.82 3.13
CA TYR A 18 5.28 21.48 4.15
C TYR A 18 4.30 20.40 3.67
N SER A 19 3.86 20.46 2.41
CA SER A 19 3.02 19.43 1.79
C SER A 19 3.74 18.08 1.76
N LYS A 20 5.00 18.04 1.31
CA LYS A 20 5.80 16.81 1.30
C LYS A 20 5.99 16.22 2.69
N LEU A 21 6.25 17.07 3.69
CA LEU A 21 6.36 16.61 5.08
C LEU A 21 5.04 16.00 5.57
N ARG A 22 3.91 16.66 5.29
CA ARG A 22 2.58 16.14 5.61
C ARG A 22 2.32 14.79 4.93
N ASP A 23 2.65 14.66 3.65
CA ASP A 23 2.49 13.40 2.90
C ASP A 23 3.35 12.28 3.51
N MET A 24 4.60 12.57 3.88
CA MET A 24 5.49 11.61 4.54
C MET A 24 4.95 11.13 5.89
N THR A 25 4.39 12.04 6.70
CA THR A 25 3.73 11.68 7.97
C THR A 25 2.54 10.76 7.72
N GLN A 26 1.67 11.10 6.75
CA GLN A 26 0.51 10.28 6.40
C GLN A 26 0.91 8.90 5.88
N ILE A 27 1.92 8.83 4.99
CA ILE A 27 2.48 7.57 4.50
C ILE A 27 2.95 6.68 5.66
N PHE A 28 3.66 7.26 6.62
CA PHE A 28 4.16 6.53 7.79
C PHE A 28 3.02 6.00 8.67
N GLU A 29 2.01 6.83 8.96
CA GLU A 29 0.84 6.44 9.74
C GLU A 29 0.08 5.29 9.07
N ILE A 30 -0.16 5.39 7.76
CA ILE A 30 -0.85 4.35 6.99
C ILE A 30 -0.03 3.06 6.99
N LYS A 31 1.28 3.12 6.75
CA LYS A 31 2.16 1.93 6.78
C LYS A 31 2.17 1.25 8.15
N THR A 32 2.16 2.04 9.21
CA THR A 32 2.05 1.54 10.59
C THR A 32 0.72 0.82 10.79
N ARG A 33 -0.38 1.44 10.36
CA ARG A 33 -1.73 0.86 10.43
C ARG A 33 -1.85 -0.44 9.62
N VAL A 34 -1.33 -0.48 8.38
CA VAL A 34 -1.26 -1.70 7.55
C VAL A 34 -0.51 -2.80 8.28
N SER A 35 0.65 -2.48 8.85
CA SER A 35 1.50 -3.47 9.53
C SER A 35 0.86 -4.03 10.81
N ALA A 36 0.05 -3.22 11.50
CA ALA A 36 -0.68 -3.61 12.70
C ALA A 36 -2.02 -4.30 12.42
N THR A 37 -2.55 -4.23 11.19
CA THR A 37 -3.85 -4.83 10.86
C THR A 37 -3.74 -6.36 10.88
N ARG A 38 -4.69 -7.00 11.56
CA ARG A 38 -4.84 -8.46 11.66
C ARG A 38 -6.27 -8.84 11.32
N GLN A 39 -6.48 -10.12 11.01
CA GLN A 39 -7.82 -10.65 10.73
C GLN A 39 -8.69 -10.60 11.97
N ASP A 40 -8.17 -11.05 13.12
CA ASP A 40 -8.86 -11.11 14.40
C ASP A 40 -10.29 -11.69 14.26
N ASN A 41 -11.30 -10.95 14.71
CA ASN A 41 -12.71 -11.35 14.69
C ASN A 41 -13.41 -11.02 13.36
N HIS A 42 -12.67 -10.72 12.30
CA HIS A 42 -13.23 -10.44 10.97
C HIS A 42 -13.17 -11.66 10.05
N SER A 43 -14.12 -11.74 9.12
CA SER A 43 -13.98 -12.66 7.99
C SER A 43 -12.77 -12.28 7.15
N VAL A 44 -12.17 -13.26 6.47
CA VAL A 44 -11.04 -13.08 5.54
C VAL A 44 -11.35 -11.99 4.51
N THR A 45 -12.55 -11.99 3.94
CA THR A 45 -12.99 -10.98 2.98
C THR A 45 -13.04 -9.57 3.59
N LYS A 46 -13.54 -9.43 4.82
CA LYS A 46 -13.60 -8.13 5.50
C LYS A 46 -12.20 -7.63 5.83
N TYR A 47 -11.33 -8.48 6.35
CA TYR A 47 -9.92 -8.17 6.58
C TYR A 47 -9.19 -7.74 5.30
N ALA A 48 -9.36 -8.49 4.20
CA ALA A 48 -8.79 -8.14 2.91
C ALA A 48 -9.29 -6.78 2.39
N ASN A 49 -10.56 -6.45 2.59
CA ASN A 49 -11.12 -5.16 2.19
C ASN A 49 -10.57 -3.99 3.02
N ILE A 50 -10.33 -4.19 4.32
CA ILE A 50 -9.67 -3.19 5.18
C ILE A 50 -8.27 -2.88 4.64
N LEU A 51 -7.46 -3.91 4.36
CA LEU A 51 -6.13 -3.74 3.80
C LEU A 51 -6.16 -3.07 2.41
N LYS A 52 -7.08 -3.48 1.53
CA LYS A 52 -7.28 -2.83 0.22
C LYS A 52 -7.55 -1.33 0.37
N SER A 53 -8.42 -0.94 1.31
CA SER A 53 -8.72 0.48 1.56
C SER A 53 -7.49 1.24 2.03
N GLN A 54 -6.71 0.68 2.96
CA GLN A 54 -5.49 1.31 3.45
C GLN A 54 -4.42 1.44 2.37
N TRP A 55 -4.26 0.43 1.51
CA TRP A 55 -3.34 0.51 0.37
C TRP A 55 -3.79 1.53 -0.67
N GLN A 56 -5.10 1.67 -0.94
CA GLN A 56 -5.61 2.70 -1.84
C GLN A 56 -5.31 4.11 -1.30
N GLU A 57 -5.42 4.30 0.00
CA GLU A 57 -5.04 5.55 0.69
C GLU A 57 -3.52 5.78 0.60
N LEU A 58 -2.71 4.74 0.81
CA LEU A 58 -1.26 4.82 0.64
C LEU A 58 -0.87 5.18 -0.79
N ASP A 59 -1.49 4.54 -1.78
CA ASP A 59 -1.27 4.75 -3.21
C ASP A 59 -1.62 6.21 -3.61
N HIS A 60 -2.58 6.85 -2.92
CA HIS A 60 -2.92 8.26 -3.10
C HIS A 60 -1.77 9.18 -2.67
N TYR A 61 -1.24 9.01 -1.46
CA TYR A 61 -0.13 9.84 -0.95
C TYR A 61 1.20 9.55 -1.63
N GLN A 62 1.45 8.31 -2.05
CA GLN A 62 2.67 7.94 -2.77
C GLN A 62 2.64 8.32 -4.26
N CYS A 63 1.53 8.88 -4.75
CA CYS A 63 1.33 9.24 -6.16
C CYS A 63 1.66 8.07 -7.13
N LEU A 64 1.43 6.82 -6.70
CA LEU A 64 1.69 5.63 -7.53
C LEU A 64 0.83 5.60 -8.82
N LYS A 65 -0.20 6.46 -8.90
CA LYS A 65 -1.00 6.70 -10.10
C LYS A 65 -0.22 7.25 -11.30
N MET A 66 0.99 7.81 -11.12
CA MET A 66 1.70 8.56 -12.16
C MET A 66 2.87 7.84 -12.85
N MET A 67 3.16 6.57 -12.54
CA MET A 67 4.25 5.87 -13.23
C MET A 67 3.87 5.48 -14.66
N ARG A 68 4.19 6.36 -15.63
CA ARG A 68 4.22 6.08 -17.08
C ARG A 68 5.51 5.34 -17.48
N SER A 69 5.88 4.30 -16.73
CA SER A 69 7.07 3.51 -17.06
C SER A 69 6.70 2.33 -17.96
N GLU A 70 7.58 1.97 -18.90
CA GLU A 70 7.52 0.72 -19.67
C GLU A 70 7.57 -0.51 -18.74
N ASP A 71 8.15 -0.37 -17.54
CA ASP A 71 8.21 -1.40 -16.49
C ASP A 71 6.99 -1.42 -15.55
N ALA A 72 5.92 -0.67 -15.86
CA ALA A 72 4.74 -0.59 -14.99
C ALA A 72 4.13 -1.96 -14.69
N ALA A 73 4.22 -2.92 -15.61
CA ALA A 73 3.75 -4.29 -15.41
C ALA A 73 4.60 -5.03 -14.35
N LEU A 74 5.93 -4.90 -14.41
CA LEU A 74 6.85 -5.51 -13.43
C LEU A 74 6.65 -4.89 -12.04
N LEU A 75 6.54 -3.55 -11.98
CA LEU A 75 6.26 -2.85 -10.72
C LEU A 75 4.92 -3.28 -10.13
N LYS A 76 3.87 -3.40 -10.94
CA LYS A 76 2.56 -3.85 -10.47
C LYS A 76 2.63 -5.26 -9.88
N ARG A 77 3.34 -6.18 -10.53
CA ARG A 77 3.56 -7.55 -10.01
C ARG A 77 4.33 -7.53 -8.70
N PHE A 78 5.36 -6.69 -8.59
CA PHE A 78 6.13 -6.52 -7.35
C PHE A 78 5.25 -6.00 -6.21
N VAL A 79 4.47 -4.94 -6.45
CA VAL A 79 3.55 -4.37 -5.45
C VAL A 79 2.48 -5.37 -5.04
N GLU A 80 1.94 -6.15 -5.97
CA GLU A 80 0.95 -7.18 -5.66
C GLU A 80 1.55 -8.30 -4.80
N LYS A 81 2.76 -8.74 -5.10
CA LYS A 81 3.51 -9.71 -4.29
C LYS A 81 3.75 -9.20 -2.86
N GLU A 82 4.18 -7.95 -2.71
CA GLU A 82 4.35 -7.33 -1.39
C GLU A 82 3.03 -7.27 -0.60
N LYS A 83 1.90 -6.97 -1.28
CA LYS A 83 0.57 -6.96 -0.66
C LYS A 83 0.18 -8.34 -0.13
N ILE A 84 0.49 -9.42 -0.85
CA ILE A 84 0.28 -10.81 -0.40
C ILE A 84 1.13 -11.13 0.83
N PHE A 85 2.41 -10.76 0.83
CA PHE A 85 3.32 -10.96 1.96
C PHE A 85 2.95 -10.15 3.20
N LYS A 86 2.21 -9.05 3.05
CA LYS A 86 1.62 -8.33 4.19
C LYS A 86 0.31 -8.94 4.67
N PHE A 87 -0.49 -9.49 3.75
CA PHE A 87 -1.79 -10.07 4.08
C PHE A 87 -1.67 -11.40 4.84
N ILE A 88 -0.84 -12.32 4.34
CA ILE A 88 -0.75 -13.70 4.86
C ILE A 88 -0.42 -13.75 6.36
N PRO A 89 0.63 -13.05 6.86
CA PRO A 89 0.98 -13.13 8.28
C PRO A 89 -0.05 -12.52 9.25
N GLY A 90 -1.03 -11.79 8.72
CA GLY A 90 -2.10 -11.23 9.53
C GLY A 90 -3.37 -12.09 9.58
N LEU A 91 -3.39 -13.23 8.89
CA LEU A 91 -4.48 -14.21 8.97
C LEU A 91 -4.44 -14.98 10.29
N ASN A 92 -5.60 -15.49 10.70
CA ASN A 92 -5.70 -16.35 11.88
C ASN A 92 -5.05 -17.73 11.63
N VAL A 93 -4.62 -18.38 12.72
CA VAL A 93 -3.91 -19.68 12.72
C VAL A 93 -4.69 -20.81 12.02
N GLU A 94 -6.02 -20.71 11.97
CA GLU A 94 -6.88 -21.67 11.28
C GLU A 94 -6.62 -21.77 9.76
N TYR A 95 -5.94 -20.77 9.18
CA TYR A 95 -5.59 -20.74 7.77
C TYR A 95 -4.16 -21.19 7.47
N ASP A 96 -3.34 -21.54 8.46
CA ASP A 96 -1.90 -21.82 8.29
C ASP A 96 -1.59 -22.86 7.19
N GLN A 97 -2.41 -23.91 7.08
CA GLN A 97 -2.26 -24.91 6.03
C GLN A 97 -2.47 -24.30 4.63
N LYS A 98 -3.50 -23.46 4.48
CA LYS A 98 -3.81 -22.78 3.22
C LYS A 98 -2.78 -21.69 2.90
N GLN A 99 -2.27 -20.98 3.91
CA GLN A 99 -1.15 -20.04 3.76
C GLN A 99 0.09 -20.74 3.19
N SER A 100 0.44 -21.91 3.74
CA SER A 100 1.58 -22.72 3.27
C SER A 100 1.38 -23.18 1.83
N GLN A 101 0.15 -23.56 1.46
CA GLN A 101 -0.19 -23.93 0.08
C GLN A 101 -0.03 -22.76 -0.90
N VAL A 102 -0.45 -21.55 -0.51
CA VAL A 102 -0.30 -20.35 -1.35
C VAL A 102 1.18 -20.00 -1.53
N LEU A 103 1.96 -20.02 -0.45
CA LEU A 103 3.39 -19.68 -0.46
C LEU A 103 4.27 -20.73 -1.15
N GLY A 104 3.83 -21.99 -1.20
CA GLY A 104 4.56 -23.09 -1.83
C GLY A 104 4.38 -23.22 -3.34
N LYS A 105 3.61 -22.33 -3.99
CA LYS A 105 3.43 -22.33 -5.45
C LYS A 105 4.65 -21.75 -6.17
N ASP A 106 4.99 -22.32 -7.33
CA ASP A 106 6.06 -21.82 -8.21
C ASP A 106 5.82 -20.36 -8.65
N GLU A 107 4.57 -20.02 -8.92
CA GLU A 107 4.13 -18.64 -9.15
C GLU A 107 3.07 -18.24 -8.11
N LEU A 108 3.27 -17.09 -7.47
CA LEU A 108 2.32 -16.58 -6.50
C LEU A 108 1.02 -16.18 -7.22
N PRO A 109 -0.15 -16.61 -6.69
CA PRO A 109 -1.43 -16.19 -7.23
C PRO A 109 -1.63 -14.68 -7.07
N SER A 110 -2.60 -14.11 -7.79
CA SER A 110 -3.02 -12.72 -7.57
C SER A 110 -3.58 -12.52 -6.16
N PHE A 111 -3.73 -11.26 -5.74
CA PHE A 111 -4.28 -10.95 -4.42
C PHE A 111 -5.71 -11.48 -4.26
N ASN A 112 -6.54 -11.40 -5.32
CA ASN A 112 -7.91 -11.90 -5.26
C ASN A 112 -8.00 -13.42 -5.26
N GLU A 113 -7.13 -14.11 -6.01
CA GLU A 113 -7.04 -15.57 -5.97
C GLU A 113 -6.55 -16.05 -4.61
N THR A 114 -5.60 -15.34 -3.99
CA THR A 114 -5.17 -15.61 -2.62
C THR A 114 -6.35 -15.57 -1.66
N ILE A 115 -7.19 -14.53 -1.72
CA ILE A 115 -8.40 -14.42 -0.88
C ILE A 115 -9.35 -15.60 -1.10
N PHE A 116 -9.49 -16.09 -2.33
CA PHE A 116 -10.36 -17.24 -2.65
C PHE A 116 -9.79 -18.58 -2.16
N MET A 117 -8.46 -18.69 -2.08
CA MET A 117 -7.78 -19.90 -1.63
C MET A 117 -7.75 -20.05 -0.11
N ILE A 118 -7.73 -18.93 0.63
CA ILE A 118 -7.82 -18.87 2.10
C ILE A 118 -9.26 -19.16 2.55
#